data_AF-A0A2V7GDV1-F1
#
_entry.id   AF-A0A2V7GDV1-F1
#
_cell.length_a   1.000
_cell.length_b   1.000
_cell.length_c   1.000
_cell.angle_alpha   90.00
_cell.angle_beta   90.00
_cell.angle_gamma   90.00
#
_symmetry.space_group_name_H-M   'P 1'
#
loop_
_entity.id
_entity.type
_entity.pdbx_description
1 polymer ?
#
loop_
_entity_poly.entity_id
_entity_poly.type
_entity_poly.pdbx_seq_one_letter_code
_entity_poly.pdbx_strand_id
1 'polypeptide(L)'
;LTGWVAAAMARAPEPDLHPEELVGLGRLWETMDPDRGLACYRMALERGLGSPGRERVLLRLARREKGLARWDEARALWEAATRSEHGFDPRPWEEIAKVYEHRQRDFAAARAVVEEALTRARAHLAPERVLGAFEYRLGRLTRRLIGGGLDVLHLRDLSPPPTSLPPRGPRG
;
A
#
# COMPACT_ATOMS: atom_id res chain seq x y z
N LEU A 1 -2.64 -30.34 -13.91
CA LEU A 1 -1.75 -31.10 -12.99
C LEU A 1 -2.57 -31.43 -11.75
N THR A 2 -2.53 -32.68 -11.34
CA THR A 2 -3.66 -33.49 -10.81
C THR A 2 -3.83 -33.46 -9.29
N GLY A 3 -5.08 -33.41 -8.81
CA GLY A 3 -5.48 -33.38 -7.39
C GLY A 3 -5.01 -34.55 -6.52
N TRP A 4 -4.42 -35.60 -7.10
CA TRP A 4 -3.80 -36.67 -6.32
C TRP A 4 -2.53 -36.20 -5.59
N VAL A 5 -1.77 -35.26 -6.14
CA VAL A 5 -0.58 -34.68 -5.46
C VAL A 5 -1.04 -33.88 -4.24
N ALA A 6 -2.09 -33.08 -4.39
CA ALA A 6 -2.69 -32.30 -3.31
C ALA A 6 -3.26 -33.19 -2.19
N ALA A 7 -3.90 -34.32 -2.54
CA ALA A 7 -4.42 -35.29 -1.58
C ALA A 7 -3.31 -36.11 -0.89
N ALA A 8 -2.22 -36.44 -1.60
CA ALA A 8 -1.06 -37.13 -1.03
C ALA A 8 -0.31 -36.23 -0.05
N MET A 9 -0.18 -34.93 -0.35
CA MET A 9 0.45 -33.96 0.55
C MET A 9 -0.39 -33.66 1.80
N ALA A 10 -1.72 -33.61 1.68
CA ALA A 10 -2.60 -33.40 2.82
C ALA A 10 -2.58 -34.55 3.87
N ARG A 11 -1.96 -35.68 3.54
CA ARG A 11 -1.84 -36.87 4.40
C ARG A 11 -0.42 -37.15 4.88
N ALA A 12 0.56 -36.38 4.42
CA ALA A 12 1.94 -36.53 4.87
C ALA A 12 2.20 -35.61 6.08
N PRO A 13 2.99 -36.04 7.09
CA PRO A 13 3.52 -35.10 8.08
C PRO A 13 4.30 -34.03 7.31
N GLU A 14 3.93 -32.75 7.46
CA GLU A 14 4.48 -31.61 6.70
C GLU A 14 6.01 -31.78 6.58
N PRO A 15 6.53 -32.18 5.40
CA PRO A 15 7.97 -32.30 5.22
C PRO A 15 8.60 -30.93 5.47
N ASP A 16 9.86 -30.91 5.89
CA ASP A 16 10.60 -29.67 6.09
C ASP A 16 10.91 -29.01 4.74
N LEU A 17 9.87 -28.48 4.09
CA LEU A 17 9.93 -27.91 2.76
C LEU A 17 10.71 -26.61 2.80
N HIS A 18 11.57 -26.45 1.81
CA HIS A 18 12.30 -25.22 1.59
C HIS A 18 11.31 -24.07 1.28
N PRO A 19 11.60 -22.81 1.65
CA PRO A 19 10.71 -21.68 1.38
C PRO A 19 10.25 -21.58 -0.08
N GLU A 20 11.12 -21.89 -1.05
CA GLU A 20 10.81 -21.89 -2.48
C GLU A 20 9.80 -22.99 -2.86
N GLU A 21 9.89 -24.15 -2.23
CA GLU A 21 8.97 -25.28 -2.45
C GLU A 21 7.59 -24.94 -1.87
N LEU A 22 7.54 -24.28 -0.72
CA LEU A 22 6.30 -23.75 -0.15
C LEU A 22 5.64 -22.72 -1.06
N VAL A 23 6.42 -21.88 -1.75
CA VAL A 23 5.88 -20.98 -2.78
C VAL A 23 5.30 -21.76 -3.96
N GLY A 24 6.00 -22.81 -4.42
CA GLY A 24 5.49 -23.70 -5.45
C GLY A 24 4.16 -24.34 -5.07
N LEU A 25 4.10 -24.91 -3.86
CA LEU A 25 2.91 -25.51 -3.29
C LEU A 25 1.76 -24.52 -3.15
N GLY A 26 2.06 -23.31 -2.66
CA GLY A 26 1.07 -22.23 -2.53
C GLY A 26 0.39 -21.91 -3.86
N ARG A 27 1.15 -21.85 -4.96
CA ARG A 27 0.62 -21.63 -6.31
C ARG A 27 -0.27 -22.76 -6.81
N LEU A 28 0.03 -24.01 -6.44
CA LEU A 28 -0.81 -25.16 -6.79
C LEU A 28 -2.16 -25.08 -6.07
N TRP A 29 -2.16 -24.63 -4.81
CA TRP A 29 -3.38 -24.49 -4.02
C TRP A 29 -4.24 -23.27 -4.40
N GLU A 30 -3.69 -22.21 -4.98
CA GLU A 30 -4.45 -20.97 -5.31
C GLU A 30 -5.78 -21.19 -6.06
N THR A 31 -5.88 -22.23 -6.89
CA THR A 31 -7.09 -22.53 -7.65
C THR A 31 -8.05 -23.50 -6.96
N MET A 32 -7.54 -24.33 -6.04
CA MET A 32 -8.31 -25.41 -5.40
C MET A 32 -8.74 -25.04 -3.97
N ASP A 33 -7.83 -24.45 -3.21
CA ASP A 33 -8.02 -24.00 -1.84
C ASP A 33 -7.15 -22.75 -1.61
N PRO A 34 -7.70 -21.55 -1.87
CA PRO A 34 -6.96 -20.31 -1.74
C PRO A 34 -6.39 -20.11 -0.33
N ASP A 35 -7.08 -20.55 0.71
CA ASP A 35 -6.65 -20.31 2.09
C ASP A 35 -5.44 -21.18 2.45
N ARG A 36 -5.39 -22.44 1.98
CA ARG A 36 -4.16 -23.26 2.03
C ARG A 36 -3.03 -22.66 1.23
N GLY A 37 -3.32 -22.13 0.04
CA GLY A 37 -2.30 -21.45 -0.77
C GLY A 37 -1.65 -20.29 -0.03
N LEU A 38 -2.45 -19.47 0.66
CA LEU A 38 -1.99 -18.35 1.47
C LEU A 38 -1.22 -18.82 2.72
N ALA A 39 -1.61 -19.93 3.34
CA ALA A 39 -0.89 -20.51 4.46
C ALA A 39 0.54 -20.92 4.05
N CYS A 40 0.70 -21.55 2.88
CA CYS A 40 2.02 -21.91 2.34
C CYS A 40 2.90 -20.66 2.14
N TYR A 41 2.32 -19.58 1.61
CA TYR A 41 3.01 -18.31 1.43
C TYR A 41 3.45 -17.65 2.74
N ARG A 42 2.59 -17.65 3.77
CA ARG A 42 2.96 -17.12 5.08
C ARG A 42 4.10 -17.94 5.69
N MET A 43 4.01 -19.26 5.63
CA MET A 43 5.08 -20.14 6.12
C MET A 43 6.39 -19.95 5.35
N ALA A 44 6.36 -19.75 4.04
CA ALA A 44 7.55 -19.43 3.26
C ALA A 44 8.21 -18.12 3.73
N LEU A 45 7.42 -17.08 4.01
CA LEU A 45 7.93 -15.82 4.55
C LEU A 45 8.53 -15.97 5.95
N GLU A 46 7.87 -16.73 6.83
CA GLU A 46 8.36 -17.03 8.19
C GLU A 46 9.68 -17.80 8.16
N ARG A 47 9.85 -18.70 7.19
CA ARG A 47 11.10 -19.46 6.98
C ARG A 47 12.17 -18.69 6.20
N GLY A 48 12.01 -17.38 6.01
CA GLY A 48 13.05 -16.53 5.45
C GLY A 48 13.19 -16.58 3.93
N LEU A 49 12.08 -16.78 3.19
CA LEU A 49 12.08 -16.68 1.73
C LEU A 49 12.81 -15.42 1.24
N GLY A 50 13.81 -15.61 0.39
CA GLY A 50 14.64 -14.53 -0.15
C GLY A 50 13.99 -13.75 -1.30
N SER A 51 14.54 -12.58 -1.58
CA SER A 51 14.23 -11.81 -2.79
C SER A 51 14.77 -12.50 -4.05
N PRO A 52 14.12 -12.40 -5.22
CA PRO A 52 12.89 -11.65 -5.50
C PRO A 52 11.60 -12.48 -5.26
N GLY A 53 11.70 -13.66 -4.63
CA GLY A 53 10.55 -14.53 -4.34
C GLY A 53 9.63 -13.90 -3.30
N ARG A 54 10.25 -13.34 -2.26
CA ARG A 54 9.61 -12.65 -1.15
C ARG A 54 8.59 -11.60 -1.57
N GLU A 55 8.99 -10.67 -2.42
CA GLU A 55 8.16 -9.54 -2.85
C GLU A 55 6.96 -10.03 -3.64
N ARG A 56 7.16 -11.02 -4.52
CA ARG A 56 6.06 -11.63 -5.28
C ARG A 56 5.03 -12.27 -4.37
N VAL A 57 5.46 -12.93 -3.29
CA VAL A 57 4.58 -13.53 -2.30
C VAL A 57 3.82 -12.46 -1.51
N LEU A 58 4.50 -11.40 -1.06
CA LEU A 58 3.86 -10.27 -0.38
C LEU A 58 2.77 -9.63 -1.24
N LEU A 59 3.03 -9.40 -2.54
CA LEU A 59 2.02 -8.81 -3.44
C LEU A 59 0.81 -9.72 -3.66
N ARG A 60 1.00 -11.06 -3.63
CA ARG A 60 -0.10 -12.03 -3.70
C ARG A 60 -0.96 -11.99 -2.44
N LEU A 61 -0.32 -12.02 -1.26
CA LEU A 61 -1.00 -11.87 0.03
C LEU A 61 -1.76 -10.53 0.09
N ALA A 62 -1.12 -9.43 -0.31
CA ALA A 62 -1.74 -8.10 -0.28
C ALA A 62 -2.96 -8.01 -1.21
N ARG A 63 -2.91 -8.66 -2.39
CA ARG A 63 -4.07 -8.76 -3.30
C ARG A 63 -5.24 -9.47 -2.63
N ARG A 64 -4.99 -10.52 -1.85
CA ARG A 64 -6.04 -11.22 -1.11
C ARG A 64 -6.65 -10.33 -0.04
N GLU A 65 -5.83 -9.72 0.82
CA GLU A 65 -6.34 -8.86 1.90
C GLU A 65 -7.13 -7.68 1.33
N LYS A 66 -6.66 -7.07 0.23
CA LYS A 66 -7.41 -6.07 -0.53
C LYS A 66 -8.77 -6.58 -0.99
N GLY A 67 -8.83 -7.80 -1.54
CA GLY A 67 -10.08 -8.43 -1.98
C GLY A 67 -11.07 -8.69 -0.83
N LEU A 68 -10.57 -8.84 0.40
CA LEU A 68 -11.36 -8.97 1.63
C LEU A 68 -11.66 -7.60 2.29
N ALA A 69 -11.35 -6.48 1.62
CA ALA A 69 -11.46 -5.13 2.15
C ALA A 69 -10.64 -4.86 3.43
N ARG A 70 -9.60 -5.66 3.68
CA ARG A 70 -8.63 -5.51 4.77
C ARG A 70 -7.47 -4.62 4.31
N TRP A 71 -7.75 -3.33 4.26
CA TRP A 71 -6.88 -2.35 3.61
C TRP A 71 -5.59 -2.07 4.39
N ASP A 72 -5.65 -2.10 5.73
CA ASP A 72 -4.47 -1.85 6.56
C ASP A 72 -3.47 -3.00 6.48
N GLU A 73 -3.97 -4.24 6.49
CA GLU A 73 -3.17 -5.45 6.30
C GLU A 73 -2.56 -5.51 4.89
N ALA A 74 -3.34 -5.17 3.86
CA ALA A 74 -2.84 -5.06 2.49
C ALA A 74 -1.74 -3.99 2.38
N ARG A 75 -1.92 -2.82 3.01
CA ARG A 75 -0.91 -1.75 3.03
C ARG A 75 0.38 -2.21 3.69
N ALA A 76 0.30 -2.85 4.85
CA ALA A 76 1.49 -3.35 5.55
C ALA A 76 2.30 -4.34 4.69
N LEU A 77 1.62 -5.19 3.91
CA LEU A 77 2.26 -6.12 2.97
C LEU A 77 2.90 -5.40 1.77
N TRP A 78 2.26 -4.36 1.24
CA TRP A 78 2.87 -3.52 0.19
C TRP A 78 4.09 -2.77 0.71
N GLU A 79 4.01 -2.16 1.90
CA GLU A 79 5.13 -1.46 2.54
C GLU A 79 6.30 -2.42 2.85
N ALA A 80 6.00 -3.66 3.23
CA ALA A 80 7.04 -4.68 3.37
C ALA A 80 7.71 -5.02 2.02
N ALA A 81 6.96 -4.95 0.91
CA ALA A 81 7.47 -5.26 -0.42
C ALA A 81 8.32 -4.12 -1.00
N THR A 82 8.02 -2.86 -0.66
CA THR A 82 8.80 -1.70 -1.12
C THR A 82 10.19 -1.59 -0.50
N ARG A 83 10.46 -2.33 0.59
CA ARG A 83 11.77 -2.38 1.26
C ARG A 83 12.82 -3.21 0.52
N SER A 84 12.47 -3.86 -0.58
CA SER A 84 13.42 -4.65 -1.37
C SER A 84 14.43 -3.75 -2.09
N GLU A 85 15.69 -4.19 -2.13
CA GLU A 85 16.75 -3.55 -2.91
C GLU A 85 16.99 -4.23 -4.27
N HIS A 86 16.33 -5.37 -4.54
CA HIS A 86 16.61 -6.20 -5.71
C HIS A 86 15.92 -5.72 -7.00
N GLY A 87 15.21 -4.59 -6.96
CA GLY A 87 14.55 -4.00 -8.12
C GLY A 87 13.41 -3.08 -7.73
N PHE A 88 12.77 -2.49 -8.75
CA PHE A 88 11.64 -1.60 -8.57
C PHE A 88 10.36 -2.16 -9.19
N ASP A 89 9.39 -2.48 -8.35
CA ASP A 89 8.02 -2.78 -8.76
C ASP A 89 7.13 -1.57 -8.44
N PRO A 90 6.51 -0.92 -9.45
CA PRO A 90 5.66 0.24 -9.20
C PRO A 90 4.37 -0.11 -8.44
N ARG A 91 3.88 -1.35 -8.54
CA ARG A 91 2.54 -1.75 -8.06
C ARG A 91 2.32 -1.47 -6.56
N PRO A 92 3.19 -1.90 -5.63
CA PRO A 92 2.99 -1.62 -4.20
C PRO A 92 2.93 -0.12 -3.90
N TRP A 93 3.80 0.70 -4.50
CA TRP A 93 3.79 2.16 -4.33
C TRP A 93 2.48 2.80 -4.78
N GLU A 94 1.96 2.36 -5.94
CA GLU A 94 0.68 2.88 -6.43
C GLU A 94 -0.49 2.53 -5.52
N GLU A 95 -0.51 1.33 -4.97
CA GLU A 95 -1.59 0.88 -4.09
C GLU A 95 -1.54 1.56 -2.72
N ILE A 96 -0.34 1.75 -2.14
CA ILE A 96 -0.17 2.53 -0.90
C ILE A 96 -0.66 3.97 -1.10
N ALA A 97 -0.26 4.63 -2.19
CA ALA A 97 -0.73 5.99 -2.50
C ALA A 97 -2.26 6.05 -2.61
N LYS A 98 -2.89 5.07 -3.29
CA LYS A 98 -4.36 4.99 -3.40
C LYS A 98 -5.04 4.82 -2.04
N VAL A 99 -4.47 4.04 -1.11
CA VAL A 99 -5.02 3.89 0.24
C VAL A 99 -5.06 5.25 0.95
N TYR A 100 -3.94 5.97 0.93
CA TYR A 100 -3.87 7.31 1.53
C TYR A 100 -4.85 8.29 0.85
N GLU A 101 -4.92 8.32 -0.49
CA GLU A 101 -5.81 9.22 -1.24
C GLU A 101 -7.31 8.93 -1.03
N HIS A 102 -7.71 7.66 -1.11
CA HIS A 102 -9.13 7.28 -1.26
C HIS A 102 -9.79 6.82 0.04
N ARG A 103 -9.01 6.32 1.00
CA ARG A 103 -9.54 5.83 2.28
C ARG A 103 -9.26 6.81 3.39
N GLN A 104 -8.02 7.26 3.51
CA GLN A 104 -7.61 8.12 4.63
C GLN A 104 -7.74 9.60 4.32
N ARG A 105 -7.85 9.97 3.03
CA ARG A 105 -7.87 11.37 2.57
C ARG A 105 -6.61 12.13 2.99
N ASP A 106 -5.53 11.40 3.24
CA ASP A 106 -4.22 11.94 3.62
C ASP A 106 -3.38 12.15 2.36
N PHE A 107 -3.56 13.31 1.74
CA PHE A 107 -2.82 13.66 0.53
C PHE A 107 -1.34 13.95 0.79
N ALA A 108 -0.97 14.29 2.02
CA ALA A 108 0.42 14.54 2.38
C ALA A 108 1.19 13.22 2.45
N ALA A 109 0.64 12.20 3.11
CA ALA A 109 1.19 10.86 3.12
C ALA A 109 1.22 10.24 1.73
N ALA A 110 0.15 10.40 0.93
CA ALA A 110 0.14 9.94 -0.46
C ALA A 110 1.26 10.59 -1.29
N ARG A 111 1.51 11.90 -1.11
CA ARG A 111 2.59 12.63 -1.78
C ARG A 111 3.95 12.06 -1.40
N ALA A 112 4.21 11.88 -0.10
CA ALA A 112 5.48 11.35 0.39
C ALA A 112 5.79 9.96 -0.21
N VAL A 113 4.79 9.07 -0.27
CA VAL A 113 4.92 7.75 -0.90
C VAL A 113 5.29 7.86 -2.37
N VAL A 114 4.66 8.78 -3.11
CA VAL A 114 4.95 8.97 -4.55
C VAL A 114 6.33 9.58 -4.78
N GLU A 115 6.78 10.48 -3.92
CA GLU A 115 8.13 11.07 -3.97
C GLU A 115 9.23 10.02 -3.72
N GLU A 116 9.03 9.15 -2.73
CA GLU A 116 9.93 8.04 -2.46
C GLU A 116 9.92 7.04 -3.62
N ALA A 117 8.74 6.72 -4.17
CA ALA A 117 8.60 5.87 -5.34
C ALA A 117 9.40 6.40 -6.53
N LEU A 118 9.35 7.72 -6.80
CA LEU A 118 10.13 8.35 -7.87
C LEU A 118 11.64 8.24 -7.63
N THR A 119 12.07 8.48 -6.39
CA THR A 119 13.48 8.36 -6.02
C THR A 119 13.99 6.94 -6.27
N ARG A 120 13.25 5.93 -5.80
CA ARG A 120 13.57 4.51 -6.01
C ARG A 120 13.49 4.11 -7.49
N ALA A 121 12.46 4.56 -8.22
CA ALA A 121 12.29 4.29 -9.64
C ALA A 121 13.48 4.77 -10.47
N ARG A 122 13.96 6.00 -10.20
CA ARG A 122 15.13 6.58 -10.85
C ARG A 122 16.41 5.81 -10.51
N ALA A 123 16.61 5.45 -9.24
CA ALA A 123 17.76 4.67 -8.81
C ALA A 123 17.84 3.29 -9.51
N HIS A 124 16.69 2.67 -9.79
CA HIS A 124 16.59 1.41 -10.52
C HIS A 124 16.43 1.55 -12.03
N LEU A 125 16.60 2.75 -12.59
CA LEU A 125 16.46 3.03 -14.03
C LEU A 125 15.13 2.52 -14.61
N ALA A 126 14.03 2.73 -13.87
CA ALA A 126 12.70 2.31 -14.29
C ALA A 126 12.31 2.95 -15.65
N PRO A 127 11.48 2.27 -16.46
CA PRO A 127 11.07 2.82 -17.76
C PRO A 127 10.37 4.18 -17.64
N GLU A 128 10.55 5.04 -18.64
CA GLU A 128 9.99 6.42 -18.68
C GLU A 128 8.48 6.45 -18.42
N ARG A 129 7.74 5.49 -18.97
CA ARG A 129 6.29 5.36 -18.72
C ARG A 129 5.93 5.24 -17.23
N VAL A 130 6.80 4.62 -16.43
CA VAL A 130 6.60 4.44 -14.98
C VAL A 130 6.92 5.75 -14.25
N LEU A 131 8.03 6.41 -14.62
CA LEU A 131 8.39 7.72 -14.09
C LEU A 131 7.28 8.75 -14.37
N GLY A 132 6.85 8.86 -15.62
CA GLY A 132 5.78 9.78 -16.02
C GLY A 132 4.46 9.53 -15.30
N ALA A 133 4.11 8.27 -14.99
CA ALA A 133 2.90 7.95 -14.23
C ALA A 133 2.98 8.46 -12.78
N PHE A 134 4.12 8.32 -12.11
CA PHE A 134 4.33 8.85 -10.77
C PHE A 134 4.46 10.38 -10.76
N GLU A 135 5.13 10.98 -11.74
CA GLU A 135 5.24 12.44 -11.87
C GLU A 135 3.88 13.10 -12.10
N TYR A 136 3.04 12.49 -12.96
CA TYR A 136 1.66 12.94 -13.15
C TYR A 136 0.86 12.90 -11.84
N ARG A 137 0.96 11.79 -11.09
CA ARG A 137 0.28 11.66 -9.78
C ARG A 137 0.80 12.70 -8.78
N LEU A 138 2.12 12.90 -8.71
CA LEU A 138 2.75 13.89 -7.85
C LEU A 138 2.23 15.29 -8.15
N GLY A 139 2.23 15.70 -9.43
CA GLY A 139 1.71 17.00 -9.84
C GLY A 139 0.24 17.20 -9.45
N ARG A 140 -0.60 16.17 -9.58
CA ARG A 140 -2.01 16.21 -9.14
C ARG A 140 -2.11 16.40 -7.62
N LEU A 141 -1.33 15.64 -6.83
CA LEU A 141 -1.34 15.71 -5.37
C LEU A 141 -0.86 17.08 -4.86
N THR A 142 0.22 17.60 -5.45
CA THR A 142 0.76 18.92 -5.10
C THR A 142 -0.25 20.03 -5.36
N ARG A 143 -0.91 20.04 -6.52
CA ARG A 143 -1.98 21.03 -6.81
C ARG A 143 -3.13 20.93 -5.82
N ARG A 144 -3.52 19.71 -5.44
CA ARG A 144 -4.61 19.48 -4.48
C ARG A 144 -4.26 19.98 -3.08
N LEU A 145 -3.03 19.79 -2.64
CA LEU A 145 -2.55 20.28 -1.33
C LEU A 145 -2.45 21.81 -1.30
N ILE A 146 -1.99 22.44 -2.38
CA ILE A 146 -1.93 23.91 -2.48
C ILE A 146 -3.36 24.49 -2.54
N GLY A 147 -4.21 23.95 -3.41
CA GLY A 147 -5.60 24.39 -3.56
C GLY A 147 -6.45 24.19 -2.30
N GLY A 148 -6.27 23.07 -1.59
CA GLY A 148 -6.93 22.81 -0.30
C GLY A 148 -6.33 23.60 0.88
N GLY A 149 -5.06 24.01 0.78
CA GLY A 149 -4.42 24.87 1.78
C GLY A 149 -4.95 26.31 1.75
N LEU A 150 -5.33 26.82 0.56
CA LEU A 150 -5.96 28.13 0.42
C LEU A 150 -7.36 28.17 1.05
N ASP A 151 -8.15 27.10 0.95
CA ASP A 151 -9.47 27.00 1.59
C ASP A 151 -9.38 26.99 3.13
N VAL A 152 -8.38 26.31 3.71
CA VAL A 152 -8.19 26.24 5.18
C VAL A 152 -7.66 27.56 5.76
N LEU A 153 -6.86 28.30 5.00
CA LEU A 153 -6.38 29.63 5.40
C LEU A 153 -7.48 30.68 5.35
N HIS A 154 -8.43 30.59 4.41
CA HIS A 154 -9.58 31.51 4.35
C HIS A 154 -10.60 31.30 5.47
N LEU A 155 -10.70 30.08 6.02
CA LEU A 155 -11.60 29.77 7.16
C LEU A 155 -11.05 30.20 8.53
N ARG A 156 -9.77 30.58 8.62
CA ARG A 156 -9.17 31.08 9.88
C ARG A 156 -9.27 32.60 10.04
N ASP A 157 -9.60 33.34 8.98
CA ASP A 157 -9.75 34.81 9.01
C ASP A 157 -11.18 35.31 9.27
N LEU A 158 -12.12 34.41 9.58
CA LEU A 158 -13.48 34.78 10.01
C LEU A 158 -13.62 34.63 11.53
N SER A 159 -12.78 35.32 12.31
CA SER A 159 -13.21 35.76 13.64
C SER A 159 -14.07 37.01 13.46
N PRO A 160 -15.35 37.02 13.89
CA PRO A 160 -16.13 38.25 13.85
C PRO A 160 -15.44 39.28 14.76
N PRO A 161 -15.36 40.56 14.35
CA PRO A 161 -14.81 41.59 15.20
C PRO A 161 -15.64 41.67 16.50
N PRO A 162 -15.01 41.94 17.65
CA PRO A 162 -15.75 42.11 18.90
C PRO A 162 -16.78 43.23 18.71
N THR A 163 -18.04 42.90 18.95
CA THR A 163 -19.15 43.85 18.87
C THR A 163 -18.95 44.91 19.95
N SER A 164 -18.48 46.09 19.55
CA SER A 164 -18.43 47.27 20.41
C SER A 164 -19.86 47.74 20.67
N LEU A 165 -20.38 47.42 21.86
CA LEU A 165 -21.60 48.03 22.40
C LEU A 165 -21.34 49.53 22.66
N PRO A 166 -22.23 50.44 22.22
CA PRO A 166 -22.08 51.86 22.53
C PRO A 166 -22.40 52.14 24.01
N PRO A 167 -21.83 53.21 24.60
CA PRO A 167 -22.02 53.52 26.00
C PRO A 167 -23.47 53.96 26.27
N ARG A 168 -24.09 53.35 27.27
CA ARG A 168 -25.35 53.85 27.85
C ARG A 168 -25.05 55.16 28.57
N GLY A 169 -25.53 56.27 28.01
CA GLY A 169 -25.52 57.58 28.68
C GLY A 169 -26.40 57.57 29.95
N PRO A 170 -26.15 58.48 30.91
CA PRO A 170 -26.84 58.49 32.17
C PRO A 170 -28.26 59.05 32.01
N ARG A 171 -29.23 58.43 32.67
CA ARG A 171 -30.53 59.05 32.95
C ARG A 171 -30.48 59.56 34.38
N GLY A 172 -30.82 60.84 34.57
CA GLY A 172 -30.95 61.50 35.87
C GLY A 172 -32.22 61.13 36.62
#